data_AF-A0AA92C4S6-F1
#
_entry.id   AF-A0AA92C4S6-F1
#
_cell.length_a   1.000
_cell.length_b   1.000
_cell.length_c   1.000
_cell.angle_alpha   90.00
_cell.angle_beta   90.00
_cell.angle_gamma   90.00
#
_symmetry.space_group_name_H-M   'P 1'
#
loop_
_entity.id
_entity.type
_entity.pdbx_description
1 polymer ?
#
loop_
_entity_poly.entity_id
_entity_poly.type
_entity_poly.pdbx_seq_one_letter_code
_entity_poly.pdbx_strand_id
1 'polypeptide(L)'
;MVRSAELVFDASEAMSRFGESHTTVVLWQRFEVSHREMFDSLWSAIEFVRNTAFRPSRVELHVHRGGHDVLIAGDELALLLAEHEEQKA
;
A
#
# COMPACT_ATOMS: atom_id res chain seq x y z
N MET A 1 -15.90 22.13 21.15
CA MET A 1 -15.39 22.17 19.76
C MET A 1 -14.67 20.85 19.54
N VAL A 2 -15.39 19.83 19.06
CA VAL A 2 -14.80 18.50 18.83
C VAL A 2 -14.09 18.59 17.49
N ARG A 3 -12.76 18.69 17.50
CA ARG A 3 -11.97 18.48 16.30
C ARG A 3 -12.08 17.00 15.98
N SER A 4 -12.90 16.65 14.99
CA SER A 4 -12.81 15.35 14.34
C SER A 4 -11.35 15.20 13.91
N ALA A 5 -10.62 14.29 14.54
CA ALA A 5 -9.33 13.88 14.01
C ALA A 5 -9.65 13.16 12.70
N GLU A 6 -9.54 13.87 11.58
CA GLU A 6 -9.23 13.21 10.32
C GLU A 6 -7.96 12.40 10.60
N LEU A 7 -8.12 11.08 10.65
CA LEU A 7 -7.00 10.15 10.68
C LEU A 7 -6.30 10.30 9.33
N VAL A 8 -5.38 11.25 9.25
CA VAL A 8 -4.47 11.39 8.11
C VAL A 8 -3.60 10.14 8.11
N PHE A 9 -3.65 9.36 7.04
CA PHE A 9 -2.75 8.23 6.83
C PHE A 9 -1.31 8.75 6.77
N ASP A 10 -0.46 8.27 7.69
CA ASP A 10 0.96 8.59 7.73
C ASP A 10 1.76 7.47 7.05
N ALA A 11 2.30 7.75 5.87
CA ALA A 11 3.08 6.79 5.08
C ALA A 11 4.36 6.37 5.81
N SER A 12 5.03 7.29 6.49
CA SER A 12 6.25 7.02 7.24
C SER A 12 5.96 6.10 8.44
N GLU A 13 4.86 6.35 9.18
CA GLU A 13 4.42 5.46 10.25
C GLU A 13 4.03 4.08 9.71
N ALA A 14 3.30 4.03 8.60
CA ALA A 14 2.91 2.77 7.95
C ALA A 14 4.13 1.95 7.55
N MET A 15 5.15 2.56 6.93
CA MET A 15 6.39 1.87 6.56
C MET A 15 7.19 1.40 7.79
N SER A 16 7.28 2.23 8.83
CA SER A 16 7.94 1.84 10.08
C SER A 16 7.27 0.63 10.74
N ARG A 17 5.94 0.56 10.69
CA ARG A 17 5.16 -0.50 11.34
C ARG A 17 5.02 -1.77 10.52
N PHE A 18 4.95 -1.64 9.20
CA PHE A 18 4.52 -2.70 8.29
C PHE A 18 5.54 -3.04 7.20
N GLY A 19 6.65 -2.32 7.08
CA GLY A 19 7.63 -2.51 6.01
C GLY A 19 8.05 -3.96 5.80
N GLU A 20 8.35 -4.68 6.89
CA GLU A 20 8.77 -6.10 6.88
C GLU A 20 7.62 -7.12 6.88
N SER A 21 6.37 -6.67 6.72
CA SER A 21 5.21 -7.56 6.77
C SER A 21 4.92 -8.16 5.40
N HIS A 22 4.61 -9.47 5.37
CA HIS A 22 4.16 -10.15 4.16
C HIS A 22 2.97 -9.41 3.57
N THR A 23 3.00 -9.17 2.26
CA THR A 23 2.01 -8.32 1.60
C THR A 23 1.56 -8.94 0.29
N THR A 24 0.25 -9.04 0.09
CA THR A 24 -0.33 -9.38 -1.21
C THR A 24 -0.65 -8.10 -1.97
N VAL A 25 -0.17 -7.99 -3.21
CA VAL A 25 -0.63 -7.00 -4.18
C VAL A 25 -1.79 -7.58 -4.98
N VAL A 26 -2.89 -6.84 -5.08
CA VAL A 26 -4.03 -7.18 -5.94
C VAL A 26 -4.18 -6.07 -6.98
N LEU A 27 -4.12 -6.45 -8.25
CA LEU A 27 -4.33 -5.55 -9.38
C LEU A 27 -5.70 -5.81 -9.98
N TRP A 28 -6.45 -4.72 -10.18
CA TRP A 28 -7.80 -4.74 -10.73
C TRP A 28 -7.83 -4.26 -12.18
N GLN A 29 -8.60 -4.95 -13.01
CA GLN A 29 -8.97 -4.50 -14.35
C GLN A 29 -10.48 -4.42 -14.48
N ARG A 30 -10.99 -3.18 -14.58
CA ARG A 30 -12.43 -2.87 -14.53
C ARG A 30 -13.09 -3.33 -13.23
N PHE A 31 -13.63 -4.54 -13.20
CA PHE A 31 -14.39 -5.11 -12.07
C PHE A 31 -13.89 -6.51 -11.67
N GLU A 32 -12.77 -6.95 -12.27
CA GLU A 32 -12.20 -8.27 -12.03
C GLU A 32 -10.76 -8.14 -11.56
N VAL A 33 -10.34 -9.07 -10.69
CA VAL A 33 -8.94 -9.19 -10.30
C VAL A 33 -8.16 -9.67 -11.51
N SER A 34 -7.29 -8.82 -12.04
CA SER A 34 -6.44 -9.18 -13.20
C SER A 34 -5.19 -9.94 -12.78
N HIS A 35 -4.65 -9.64 -11.60
CA HIS A 35 -3.42 -10.24 -11.11
C HIS A 35 -3.37 -10.18 -9.59
N ARG A 36 -2.75 -11.19 -8.98
CA ARG A 36 -2.50 -11.25 -7.55
C ARG A 36 -1.10 -11.81 -7.32
N GLU A 37 -0.30 -11.11 -6.52
CA GLU A 37 1.08 -11.48 -6.25
C GLU A 37 1.41 -11.29 -4.77
N MET A 38 2.17 -12.22 -4.20
CA MET A 38 2.57 -12.18 -2.79
C MET A 38 4.04 -11.81 -2.68
N PHE A 39 4.36 -10.97 -1.71
CA PHE A 39 5.69 -10.49 -1.40
C PHE A 39 6.01 -10.75 0.06
N ASP A 40 7.29 -11.00 0.35
CA ASP A 40 7.77 -11.22 1.71
C ASP A 40 7.71 -9.95 2.57
N SER A 41 7.65 -8.78 1.93
CA SER A 41 7.63 -7.48 2.59
C SER A 41 6.73 -6.46 1.86
N LEU A 42 6.23 -5.47 2.61
CA LEU A 42 5.54 -4.31 2.06
C LEU A 42 6.50 -3.48 1.19
N TRP A 43 7.79 -3.40 1.56
CA TRP A 43 8.82 -2.74 0.75
C TRP A 43 8.86 -3.30 -0.68
N SER A 44 8.97 -4.62 -0.82
CA SER A 44 9.02 -5.27 -2.14
C SER A 44 7.72 -5.11 -2.92
N ALA A 45 6.57 -5.15 -2.24
CA ALA A 45 5.27 -4.91 -2.84
C ALA A 45 5.15 -3.49 -3.42
N ILE A 46 5.64 -2.48 -2.70
CA ILE A 46 5.67 -1.08 -3.18
C ILE A 46 6.59 -0.95 -4.39
N GLU A 47 7.80 -1.51 -4.34
CA GLU A 47 8.71 -1.48 -5.48
C GLU A 47 8.11 -2.14 -6.72
N PHE A 48 7.40 -3.25 -6.55
CA PHE A 48 6.65 -3.88 -7.64
C PHE A 48 5.58 -2.91 -8.21
N VAL A 49 4.72 -2.35 -7.36
CA VAL A 49 3.64 -1.45 -7.80
C VAL A 49 4.19 -0.23 -8.53
N ARG A 50 5.28 0.38 -8.04
CA ARG A 50 5.95 1.53 -8.70
C ARG A 50 6.41 1.21 -10.11
N ASN A 51 6.92 0.01 -10.33
CA ASN A 51 7.42 -0.42 -11.64
C ASN A 51 6.30 -0.88 -12.59
N THR A 52 5.06 -0.92 -12.11
CA THR A 52 3.92 -1.31 -12.95
C THR A 52 3.22 -0.10 -13.57
N ALA A 53 2.65 -0.27 -14.77
CA ALA A 53 1.88 0.77 -15.45
C ALA A 53 0.45 0.95 -14.88
N PHE A 54 0.12 0.32 -13.74
CA PHE A 54 -1.22 0.39 -13.16
C PHE A 54 -1.45 1.71 -12.45
N ARG A 55 -2.69 2.20 -12.52
CA ARG A 55 -3.09 3.38 -11.74
C ARG A 55 -3.27 2.97 -10.27
N PRO A 56 -2.83 3.78 -9.29
CA PRO A 56 -2.98 3.46 -7.86
C PRO A 56 -4.42 3.12 -7.44
N SER A 57 -5.42 3.75 -8.06
CA SER A 57 -6.84 3.45 -7.82
C SER A 57 -7.31 2.06 -8.27
N ARG A 58 -6.43 1.26 -8.88
CA ARG A 58 -6.67 -0.13 -9.29
C ARG A 58 -5.73 -1.11 -8.61
N VAL A 59 -5.07 -0.67 -7.55
CA VAL A 59 -4.11 -1.48 -6.80
C VAL A 59 -4.53 -1.48 -5.34
N GLU A 60 -4.48 -2.67 -4.74
CA GLU A 60 -4.66 -2.87 -3.31
C GLU A 60 -3.46 -3.61 -2.75
N LEU A 61 -2.98 -3.17 -1.59
CA LEU A 61 -1.98 -3.87 -0.80
C LEU A 61 -2.66 -4.46 0.43
N HIS A 62 -2.60 -5.76 0.57
CA HIS A 62 -3.13 -6.50 1.72
C HIS A 62 -1.94 -6.93 2.58
N VAL A 63 -1.69 -6.21 3.65
CA VAL A 63 -0.56 -6.42 4.57
C VAL A 63 -0.98 -7.41 5.66
N HIS A 64 -0.34 -8.58 5.70
CA HIS A 64 -0.67 -9.68 6.61
C HIS A 64 0.10 -9.55 7.93
N ARG A 65 -0.62 -9.32 9.04
CA ARG A 65 -0.02 -9.20 10.37
C ARG A 65 -0.83 -9.91 11.44
N GLY A 66 -0.22 -10.84 12.19
CA GLY A 66 -0.81 -11.36 13.42
C GLY A 66 -2.25 -11.86 13.29
N GLY A 67 -2.59 -12.51 12.18
CA GLY A 67 -3.92 -13.06 11.90
C GLY A 67 -4.97 -12.07 11.38
N HIS A 68 -4.59 -10.84 11.05
CA HIS A 68 -5.44 -9.86 10.37
C HIS A 68 -4.72 -9.23 9.18
N ASP A 69 -5.52 -8.75 8.23
CA ASP A 69 -5.03 -8.07 7.03
C ASP A 69 -5.33 -6.57 7.14
N VAL A 70 -4.32 -5.74 6.89
CA VAL A 70 -4.46 -4.29 6.74
C VAL A 70 -4.49 -3.97 5.25
N LEU A 71 -5.57 -3.35 4.80
CA LEU A 71 -5.73 -2.91 3.41
C LEU A 71 -5.17 -1.50 3.25
N ILE A 72 -4.31 -1.29 2.25
CA ILE A 72 -3.82 0.03 1.81
C ILE A 72 -4.18 0.16 0.33
N ALA A 73 -5.00 1.16 -0.02
CA ALA A 73 -5.49 1.36 -1.38
C ALA A 73 -5.81 2.85 -1.65
N GLY A 74 -6.05 3.18 -2.92
CA GLY A 74 -6.51 4.52 -3.32
C GLY A 74 -5.54 5.64 -2.89
N ASP A 75 -6.04 6.60 -2.11
CA ASP A 75 -5.27 7.77 -1.67
C ASP A 75 -4.15 7.39 -0.69
N GLU A 76 -4.36 6.40 0.18
CA GLU A 76 -3.34 5.92 1.13
C GLU A 76 -2.16 5.31 0.37
N LEU A 77 -2.46 4.53 -0.67
CA LEU A 77 -1.42 3.97 -1.55
C LEU A 77 -0.70 5.07 -2.32
N ALA A 78 -1.40 6.09 -2.80
CA ALA A 78 -0.77 7.21 -3.50
C ALA A 78 0.21 7.98 -2.59
N LEU A 79 -0.16 8.22 -1.32
CA LEU A 79 0.71 8.83 -0.32
C LEU A 79 1.93 7.95 -0.02
N LEU A 80 1.72 6.64 0.15
CA LEU A 80 2.78 5.67 0.39
C LEU A 80 3.81 5.61 -0.76
N LEU A 81 3.33 5.67 -2.00
CA LEU A 81 4.17 5.68 -3.19
C LEU A 81 4.98 6.98 -3.32
N ALA A 82 4.38 8.13 -2.99
CA ALA A 82 5.03 9.44 -3.04
C ALA A 82 6.16 9.56 -2.00
N GLU A 83 5.90 9.15 -0.75
CA GLU A 83 6.89 9.14 0.33
C GLU A 83 8.12 8.28 -0.02
N HIS A 84 7.88 7.13 -0.65
CA HIS A 84 8.96 6.23 -1.09
C HIS A 84 9.81 6.86 -2.23
N GLU A 85 9.29 7.81 -3.01
CA GLU A 85 10.12 8.54 -3.99
C GLU A 85 11.08 9.52 -3.31
N GLU A 86 10.61 10.22 -2.28
CA GLU A 86 11.40 11.22 -1.55
C GLU A 86 12.56 10.60 -0.76
N GLN A 87 12.41 9.38 -0.25
CA GLN A 87 13.45 8.70 0.52
C GLN A 87 14.60 8.10 -0.35
N LYS A 88 14.44 8.04 -1.68
CA LYS A 88 15.50 7.59 -2.63
C LYS A 88 16.25 8.75 -3.32
N ALA A 89 15.83 9.99 -3.14
CA ALA A 89 16.44 11.20 -3.71
C ALA A 89 17.54 11.79 -2.82
#